data_AF-A0A0J9E7C4-F1
#
_entry.id   AF-A0A0J9E7C4-F1
#
_cell.length_a   1.000
_cell.length_b   1.000
_cell.length_c   1.000
_cell.angle_alpha   90.00
_cell.angle_beta   90.00
_cell.angle_gamma   90.00
#
_symmetry.space_group_name_H-M   'P 1'
#
loop_
_entity.id
_entity.type
_entity.pdbx_description
1 polymer ?
#
loop_
_entity_poly.entity_id
_entity_poly.type
_entity_poly.pdbx_seq_one_letter_code
_entity_poly.pdbx_strand_id
1 'polypeptide(L)'
;MMRAQVNGQDLVVWRASNGDISAWDNRCPHRGMALSHGFVRGNDLACLYHGWHYGGTGVCRYIPAHPELDPPKTIKATVFSVAIADGVIWVNTQGAAEPAPVPMASQPLRSFHVVSHSESLARACRTVAFEGAFPEQLEQGLYQLGARQVFLLENPLDQGRLQITALADADATPEGCAALSRWCEAVRRSAQEEKVAA
;
A
#
# COMPACT_ATOMS: atom_id res chain seq x y z
N MET A 1 0.02 -9.46 -3.60
CA MET A 1 -0.17 -8.43 -4.64
C MET A 1 -1.13 -7.39 -4.10
N MET A 2 -0.89 -6.13 -4.40
CA MET A 2 -1.62 -4.97 -3.90
C MET A 2 -1.68 -3.91 -5.00
N ARG A 3 -2.77 -3.16 -5.11
CA ARG A 3 -2.84 -1.95 -5.94
C ARG A 3 -2.40 -0.75 -5.11
N ALA A 4 -1.68 0.19 -5.71
CA ALA A 4 -1.26 1.44 -5.06
C ALA A 4 -1.31 2.62 -6.03
N GLN A 5 -1.16 3.83 -5.52
CA GLN A 5 -1.04 5.03 -6.35
C GLN A 5 0.10 5.92 -5.87
N VAL A 6 0.87 6.49 -6.80
CA VAL A 6 1.88 7.51 -6.50
C VAL A 6 1.73 8.65 -7.52
N ASN A 7 1.45 9.87 -7.06
CA ASN A 7 1.27 11.04 -7.93
C ASN A 7 0.29 10.81 -9.10
N GLY A 8 -0.82 10.12 -8.85
CA GLY A 8 -1.82 9.77 -9.86
C GLY A 8 -1.46 8.57 -10.75
N GLN A 9 -0.24 8.05 -10.68
CA GLN A 9 0.16 6.83 -11.37
C GLN A 9 -0.44 5.61 -10.65
N ASP A 10 -1.24 4.81 -11.36
CA ASP A 10 -1.79 3.56 -10.84
C ASP A 10 -0.76 2.43 -10.92
N LEU A 11 -0.59 1.71 -9.81
CA LEU A 11 0.49 0.76 -9.61
C LEU A 11 -0.02 -0.61 -9.18
N VAL A 12 0.69 -1.65 -9.59
CA VAL A 12 0.64 -2.96 -8.94
C VAL A 12 1.94 -3.20 -8.19
N VAL A 13 1.83 -3.47 -6.89
CA VAL A 13 2.92 -3.94 -6.04
C VAL A 13 2.71 -5.43 -5.80
N TRP A 14 3.72 -6.25 -6.11
CA TRP A 14 3.61 -7.70 -5.95
C TRP A 14 4.90 -8.28 -5.43
N ARG A 15 4.77 -9.47 -4.85
CA ARG A 15 5.88 -10.22 -4.25
C ARG A 15 5.97 -11.56 -4.95
N ALA A 16 7.14 -11.85 -5.51
CA ALA A 16 7.48 -13.13 -6.11
C ALA A 16 7.65 -14.23 -5.03
N SER A 17 7.59 -15.50 -5.43
CA SER A 17 7.77 -16.63 -4.51
C SER A 17 9.17 -16.68 -3.88
N ASN A 18 10.18 -16.12 -4.53
CA ASN A 18 11.52 -15.95 -3.97
C ASN A 18 11.65 -14.80 -2.96
N GLY A 19 10.58 -14.03 -2.72
CA GLY A 19 10.53 -12.91 -1.78
C GLY A 19 10.73 -11.53 -2.40
N ASP A 20 11.19 -11.45 -3.65
CA ASP A 20 11.44 -10.18 -4.35
C ASP A 20 10.16 -9.36 -4.49
N ILE A 21 10.27 -8.05 -4.28
CA ILE A 21 9.16 -7.10 -4.44
C ILE A 21 9.36 -6.32 -5.73
N SER A 22 8.28 -6.12 -6.46
CA SER A 22 8.26 -5.29 -7.66
C SER A 22 7.04 -4.38 -7.66
N ALA A 23 7.22 -3.15 -8.15
CA ALA A 23 6.15 -2.18 -8.35
C ALA A 23 6.11 -1.80 -9.83
N TRP A 24 4.98 -2.00 -10.50
CA TRP A 24 4.83 -1.77 -11.93
C TRP A 24 3.65 -0.84 -12.22
N ASP A 25 3.63 -0.28 -13.42
CA ASP A 25 2.42 0.32 -13.97
C ASP A 25 1.29 -0.73 -13.96
N ASN A 26 0.11 -0.34 -13.48
CA ASN A 26 -1.01 -1.25 -13.33
C ASN A 26 -1.72 -1.54 -14.66
N ARG A 27 -0.96 -1.81 -15.72
CA ARG A 27 -1.47 -1.92 -17.08
C ARG A 27 -0.75 -3.02 -17.85
N CYS A 28 -1.50 -4.04 -18.24
CA CYS A 28 -0.98 -5.13 -19.05
C CYS A 28 -0.56 -4.63 -20.46
N PRO A 29 0.69 -4.84 -20.90
CA PRO A 29 1.17 -4.44 -22.23
C PRO A 29 0.33 -4.96 -23.40
N HIS A 30 -0.35 -6.11 -23.24
CA HIS A 30 -1.17 -6.70 -24.29
C HIS A 30 -2.43 -5.88 -24.62
N ARG A 31 -3.32 -5.68 -23.64
CA ARG A 31 -4.63 -5.00 -23.85
C ARG A 31 -5.05 -4.08 -22.71
N GLY A 32 -4.12 -3.70 -21.85
CA GLY A 32 -4.36 -2.70 -20.81
C GLY A 32 -5.12 -3.17 -19.57
N MET A 33 -5.43 -4.46 -19.43
CA MET A 33 -6.04 -5.00 -18.20
C MET A 33 -5.18 -4.66 -16.98
N ALA A 34 -5.82 -4.28 -15.87
CA ALA A 34 -5.15 -4.01 -14.61
C ALA A 34 -4.43 -5.26 -14.11
N LEU A 35 -3.11 -5.16 -13.95
CA LEU A 35 -2.26 -6.27 -13.50
C LEU A 35 -2.50 -6.60 -12.02
N SER A 36 -3.02 -5.65 -11.24
CA SER A 36 -3.46 -5.82 -9.85
C SER A 36 -4.64 -6.78 -9.69
N HIS A 37 -5.28 -7.22 -10.78
CA HIS A 37 -6.28 -8.30 -10.76
C HIS A 37 -5.70 -9.68 -11.12
N GLY A 38 -4.41 -9.75 -11.43
CA GLY A 38 -3.72 -10.98 -11.83
C GLY A 38 -3.38 -11.92 -10.68
N PHE A 39 -2.43 -12.81 -10.94
CA PHE A 39 -1.98 -13.83 -9.99
C PHE A 39 -0.47 -13.93 -10.01
N VAL A 40 0.15 -14.03 -8.83
CA VAL A 40 1.56 -14.41 -8.73
C VAL A 40 1.68 -15.91 -9.04
N ARG A 41 2.56 -16.24 -10.00
CA ARG A 41 2.87 -17.61 -10.44
C ARG A 41 4.37 -17.82 -10.33
N GLY A 42 4.82 -18.32 -9.17
CA GLY A 42 6.25 -18.39 -8.88
C GLY A 42 6.87 -16.99 -8.82
N ASN A 43 7.82 -16.73 -9.72
CA ASN A 43 8.51 -15.44 -9.82
C ASN A 43 7.98 -14.55 -10.95
N ASP A 44 6.79 -14.85 -11.45
CA ASP A 44 6.13 -14.08 -12.50
C ASP A 44 4.74 -13.59 -12.03
N LEU A 45 4.27 -12.50 -12.61
CA LEU A 45 2.90 -12.01 -12.49
C LEU A 45 2.10 -12.34 -13.75
N ALA A 46 1.03 -13.11 -13.59
CA ALA A 46 0.12 -13.52 -14.65
C ALA A 46 -1.08 -12.58 -14.74
N CYS A 47 -1.31 -12.00 -15.91
CA CYS A 47 -2.48 -11.15 -16.15
C CYS A 47 -3.78 -11.99 -16.15
N LEU A 48 -4.81 -11.55 -15.41
CA LEU A 48 -6.11 -12.24 -15.35
C LEU A 48 -6.79 -12.41 -16.73
N TYR A 49 -6.52 -11.51 -17.68
CA TYR A 49 -7.29 -11.49 -18.92
C TYR A 49 -6.93 -12.67 -19.86
N HIS A 50 -5.67 -12.78 -20.25
CA HIS A 50 -5.20 -13.81 -21.18
C HIS A 50 -4.07 -14.67 -20.60
N GLY A 51 -3.79 -14.53 -19.30
CA GLY A 51 -2.76 -15.30 -18.61
C GLY A 51 -1.33 -15.01 -19.06
N TRP A 52 -1.04 -13.87 -19.70
CA TRP A 52 0.34 -13.52 -20.06
C TRP A 52 1.15 -13.34 -18.79
N HIS A 53 2.30 -14.01 -18.71
CA HIS A 53 3.22 -13.91 -17.56
C HIS A 53 4.32 -12.91 -17.85
N TYR A 54 4.64 -12.11 -16.84
CA TYR A 54 5.74 -11.16 -16.85
C TYR A 54 6.64 -11.44 -15.64
N GLY A 55 7.96 -11.52 -15.83
CA GLY A 55 8.91 -11.67 -14.71
C GLY A 55 9.21 -10.34 -14.02
N GLY A 56 9.98 -10.36 -12.93
CA GLY A 56 10.34 -9.17 -12.12
C GLY A 56 10.81 -7.92 -12.89
N THR A 57 11.51 -8.11 -14.01
CA THR A 57 11.98 -7.04 -14.91
C THR A 57 10.88 -6.47 -15.82
N GLY A 58 9.65 -6.94 -15.69
CA GLY A 58 8.49 -6.58 -16.50
C GLY A 58 8.42 -7.31 -17.85
N VAL A 59 9.46 -8.01 -18.29
CA VAL A 59 9.50 -8.69 -19.59
C VAL A 59 8.52 -9.87 -19.63
N CYS A 60 7.77 -9.99 -20.73
CA CYS A 60 6.88 -11.12 -20.98
C CYS A 60 7.69 -12.42 -21.13
N ARG A 61 7.29 -13.47 -20.42
CA ARG A 61 8.01 -14.76 -20.39
C ARG A 61 7.18 -15.91 -20.90
N TYR A 62 5.85 -15.77 -20.91
CA TYR A 62 4.96 -16.85 -21.29
C TYR A 62 3.62 -16.31 -21.80
N ILE A 63 3.17 -16.86 -22.93
CA ILE A 63 1.88 -16.58 -23.56
C ILE A 63 1.11 -17.89 -23.64
N PRO A 64 0.05 -18.11 -22.82
CA PRO A 64 -0.64 -19.40 -22.76
C PRO A 64 -1.22 -19.89 -24.10
N ALA A 65 -1.66 -18.96 -24.97
CA ALA A 65 -2.19 -19.30 -26.29
C ALA A 65 -1.11 -19.76 -27.29
N HIS A 66 0.17 -19.47 -27.01
CA HIS A 66 1.32 -19.81 -27.82
C HIS A 66 2.47 -20.30 -26.91
N PRO A 67 2.32 -21.48 -26.28
CA PRO A 67 3.22 -21.92 -25.21
C PRO A 67 4.66 -22.17 -25.68
N GLU A 68 4.85 -22.51 -26.95
CA GLU A 68 6.17 -22.76 -27.56
C GLU A 68 6.84 -21.47 -28.10
N LEU A 69 6.13 -20.34 -28.06
CA LEU A 69 6.67 -19.06 -28.52
C LEU A 69 7.56 -18.46 -27.43
N ASP A 70 8.81 -18.14 -27.76
CA ASP A 70 9.65 -17.24 -26.97
C ASP A 70 9.16 -15.79 -27.19
N PRO A 71 8.53 -15.13 -26.20
CA PRO A 71 7.95 -13.81 -26.43
C PRO A 71 9.03 -12.75 -26.70
N PRO A 72 8.79 -11.80 -27.63
CA PRO A 72 9.73 -10.70 -27.85
C PRO A 72 9.98 -9.90 -26.57
N LYS A 73 11.27 -9.65 -26.25
CA LYS A 73 11.69 -8.90 -25.04
C LYS A 73 11.18 -7.45 -24.99
N THR A 74 10.71 -6.92 -26.12
CA THR A 74 10.09 -5.60 -26.23
C THR A 74 8.70 -5.55 -25.58
N ILE A 75 8.04 -6.69 -25.41
CA ILE A 75 6.77 -6.80 -24.69
C ILE A 75 7.10 -6.82 -23.19
N LYS A 76 7.01 -5.66 -22.55
CA LYS A 76 7.30 -5.52 -21.13
C LYS A 76 6.36 -4.55 -20.43
N ALA A 77 6.05 -4.83 -19.17
CA ALA A 77 5.42 -3.88 -18.25
C ALA A 77 6.43 -2.78 -17.87
N THR A 78 5.93 -1.59 -17.56
CA THR A 78 6.73 -0.52 -16.98
C THR A 78 7.04 -0.86 -15.53
N VAL A 79 8.31 -0.93 -15.17
CA VAL A 79 8.78 -1.26 -13.81
C VAL A 79 9.29 0.02 -13.14
N PHE A 80 8.87 0.25 -11.91
CA PHE A 80 9.30 1.34 -11.05
C PHE A 80 10.27 0.85 -9.98
N SER A 81 11.05 1.77 -9.45
CA SER A 81 12.02 1.46 -8.39
C SER A 81 11.31 1.26 -7.05
N VAL A 82 11.87 0.36 -6.24
CA VAL A 82 11.34 -0.01 -4.93
C VAL A 82 12.44 0.08 -3.88
N ALA A 83 12.12 0.63 -2.72
CA ALA A 83 12.93 0.56 -1.51
C ALA A 83 12.06 0.05 -0.34
N ILE A 84 12.68 -0.67 0.60
CA ILE A 84 11.99 -1.22 1.77
C ILE A 84 12.68 -0.68 3.01
N ALA A 85 11.91 0.00 3.86
CA ALA A 85 12.35 0.50 5.16
C ALA A 85 11.16 0.52 6.11
N ASP A 86 11.39 0.23 7.40
CA ASP A 86 10.35 0.26 8.45
C ASP A 86 9.12 -0.64 8.14
N GLY A 87 9.32 -1.71 7.36
CA GLY A 87 8.25 -2.58 6.89
C GLY A 87 7.30 -1.95 5.86
N VAL A 88 7.67 -0.80 5.30
CA VAL A 88 6.95 -0.08 4.24
C VAL A 88 7.63 -0.31 2.90
N ILE A 89 6.81 -0.42 1.84
CA ILE A 89 7.29 -0.48 0.45
C ILE A 89 7.18 0.92 -0.15
N TRP A 90 8.33 1.54 -0.40
CA TRP A 90 8.45 2.86 -1.03
C TRP A 90 8.66 2.70 -2.52
N VAL A 91 7.93 3.48 -3.32
CA VAL A 91 7.99 3.43 -4.79
C VAL A 91 8.28 4.82 -5.35
N ASN A 92 9.25 4.91 -6.26
CA ASN A 92 9.49 6.13 -7.03
C ASN A 92 9.21 5.85 -8.52
N THR A 93 8.33 6.66 -9.11
CA THR A 93 7.88 6.49 -10.51
C THR A 93 8.77 7.17 -11.55
N GLN A 94 9.76 7.96 -11.13
CA GLN A 94 10.59 8.80 -12.01
C GLN A 94 12.10 8.55 -11.87
N GLY A 95 12.54 7.85 -10.82
CA GLY A 95 13.96 7.67 -10.53
C GLY A 95 14.23 6.52 -9.58
N ALA A 96 15.34 6.60 -8.84
CA ALA A 96 15.64 5.67 -7.75
C ALA A 96 14.66 5.85 -6.58
N ALA A 97 14.27 4.75 -5.95
CA ALA A 97 13.44 4.79 -4.76
C ALA A 97 14.34 5.05 -3.55
N GLU A 98 14.01 6.12 -2.83
CA GLU A 98 14.56 6.41 -1.52
C GLU A 98 13.39 6.43 -0.53
N PRO A 99 13.48 5.73 0.62
CA PRO A 99 12.47 5.82 1.65
C PRO A 99 12.28 7.25 2.12
N ALA A 100 11.03 7.71 2.26
CA ALA A 100 10.79 8.98 2.95
C ALA A 100 11.10 8.80 4.45
N PRO A 101 11.61 9.84 5.12
CA PRO A 101 11.88 9.77 6.55
C PRO A 101 10.59 9.45 7.34
N VAL A 102 10.65 8.41 8.18
CA VAL A 102 9.62 8.16 9.19
C VAL A 102 9.96 9.01 10.43
N PRO A 103 9.05 9.87 10.92
CA PRO A 103 9.36 10.85 11.96
C PRO A 103 9.46 10.25 13.38
N MET A 104 9.55 8.93 13.50
CA MET A 104 9.65 8.20 14.76
C MET A 104 10.42 6.89 14.56
N ALA A 105 11.07 6.39 15.62
CA ALA A 105 11.54 5.00 15.62
C ALA A 105 10.30 4.09 15.61
N SER A 106 10.17 3.24 14.60
CA SER A 106 8.89 2.62 14.31
C SER A 106 8.94 1.09 14.14
N GLN A 107 7.78 0.46 14.30
CA GLN A 107 7.52 -0.92 13.90
C GLN A 107 6.19 -1.03 13.15
N PRO A 108 6.03 -2.00 12.23
CA PRO A 108 4.77 -2.22 11.54
C PRO A 108 3.64 -2.59 12.51
N LEU A 109 2.54 -1.84 12.47
CA LEU A 109 1.37 -2.12 13.29
C LEU A 109 0.33 -2.93 12.52
N ARG A 110 -0.20 -2.34 11.43
CA ARG A 110 -1.20 -2.98 10.56
C ARG A 110 -1.41 -2.18 9.27
N SER A 111 -2.11 -2.79 8.32
CA SER A 111 -2.70 -2.09 7.18
C SER A 111 -4.22 -2.25 7.20
N PHE A 112 -4.94 -1.23 6.73
CA PHE A 112 -6.40 -1.28 6.61
C PHE A 112 -6.89 -0.35 5.50
N HIS A 113 -8.10 -0.58 5.01
CA HIS A 113 -8.76 0.32 4.07
C HIS A 113 -9.78 1.20 4.80
N VAL A 114 -9.87 2.45 4.37
CA VAL A 114 -10.90 3.40 4.83
C VAL A 114 -11.62 3.91 3.60
N VAL A 115 -12.95 3.88 3.61
CA VAL A 115 -13.76 4.52 2.54
C VAL A 115 -14.10 5.93 2.99
N SER A 116 -13.13 6.82 2.93
CA SER A 116 -13.26 8.23 3.30
C SER A 116 -12.19 9.08 2.61
N HIS A 117 -12.29 10.39 2.73
CA HIS A 117 -11.24 11.32 2.29
C HIS A 117 -10.23 11.57 3.41
N SER A 118 -9.02 12.01 3.03
CA SER A 118 -7.92 12.27 3.98
C SER A 118 -8.32 13.24 5.10
N GLU A 119 -9.15 14.25 4.79
CA GLU A 119 -9.61 15.21 5.80
C GLU A 119 -10.49 14.56 6.88
N SER A 120 -11.46 13.74 6.48
CA SER A 120 -12.32 13.00 7.40
C SER A 120 -11.55 11.98 8.23
N LEU A 121 -10.56 11.31 7.63
CA LEU A 121 -9.66 10.42 8.37
C LEU A 121 -8.86 11.19 9.42
N ALA A 122 -8.23 12.31 9.04
CA ALA A 122 -7.46 13.14 9.97
C ALA A 122 -8.32 13.71 11.10
N ARG A 123 -9.58 14.07 10.80
CA ARG A 123 -10.56 14.48 11.81
C ARG A 123 -10.87 13.33 12.78
N ALA A 124 -11.18 12.14 12.27
CA ALA A 124 -11.45 10.97 13.08
C ALA A 124 -10.27 10.61 14.01
N CYS A 125 -9.03 10.74 13.53
CA CYS A 125 -7.84 10.54 14.38
C CYS A 125 -7.82 11.48 15.59
N ARG A 126 -8.28 12.73 15.46
CA ARG A 126 -8.30 13.70 16.57
C ARG A 126 -9.53 13.58 17.48
N THR A 127 -10.60 12.94 17.02
CA THR A 127 -11.87 12.85 17.76
C THR A 127 -12.14 11.47 18.36
N VAL A 128 -11.42 10.43 17.94
CA VAL A 128 -11.50 9.10 18.58
C VAL A 128 -10.55 9.04 19.76
N ALA A 129 -11.12 8.99 20.96
CA ALA A 129 -10.35 8.90 22.19
C ALA A 129 -9.52 7.61 22.28
N PHE A 130 -8.35 7.72 22.91
CA PHE A 130 -7.47 6.63 23.30
C PHE A 130 -7.26 6.71 24.81
N GLU A 131 -7.63 5.65 25.54
CA GLU A 131 -7.47 5.58 27.00
C GLU A 131 -8.07 6.78 27.76
N GLY A 132 -9.17 7.34 27.23
CA GLY A 132 -9.91 8.45 27.84
C GLY A 132 -9.45 9.85 27.44
N ALA A 133 -8.43 9.99 26.60
CA ALA A 133 -7.95 11.28 26.08
C ALA A 133 -8.01 11.33 24.55
N PHE A 134 -8.16 12.53 23.99
CA PHE A 134 -8.11 12.72 22.54
C PHE A 134 -6.67 12.83 22.04
N PRO A 135 -6.31 12.19 20.90
CA PRO A 135 -4.97 12.28 20.34
C PRO A 135 -4.59 13.70 19.91
N GLU A 136 -3.32 14.07 20.12
CA GLU A 136 -2.72 15.29 19.58
C GLU A 136 -2.08 14.98 18.22
N GLN A 137 -2.26 15.86 17.23
CA GLN A 137 -1.58 15.72 15.94
C GLN A 137 -0.24 16.47 15.99
N LEU A 138 0.86 15.74 15.84
CA LEU A 138 2.21 16.31 15.86
C LEU A 138 2.61 16.79 14.46
N GLU A 139 2.34 15.97 13.43
CA GLU A 139 2.63 16.25 12.03
C GLU A 139 1.56 15.61 11.12
N GLN A 140 1.69 15.74 9.80
CA GLN A 140 0.78 15.06 8.88
C GLN A 140 0.90 13.53 9.03
N GLY A 141 -0.18 12.88 9.47
CA GLY A 141 -0.22 11.44 9.69
C GLY A 141 0.36 10.97 11.03
N LEU A 142 1.06 11.83 11.79
CA LEU A 142 1.65 11.47 13.09
C LEU A 142 0.77 11.98 14.25
N TYR A 143 0.39 11.06 15.13
CA TYR A 143 -0.47 11.34 16.27
C TYR A 143 0.14 10.82 17.57
N GLN A 144 0.01 11.61 18.65
CA GLN A 144 0.36 11.25 20.02
C GLN A 144 -0.90 10.74 20.75
N LEU A 145 -0.82 9.53 21.31
CA LEU A 145 -1.88 8.80 22.01
C LEU A 145 -1.37 8.40 23.40
N GLY A 146 -1.59 9.27 24.40
CA GLY A 146 -1.04 9.07 25.74
C GLY A 146 0.50 9.01 25.66
N ALA A 147 1.10 7.91 26.09
CA ALA A 147 2.55 7.68 26.03
C ALA A 147 3.03 7.06 24.70
N ARG A 148 2.15 6.91 23.70
CA ARG A 148 2.46 6.23 22.42
C ARG A 148 2.24 7.16 21.23
N GLN A 149 2.83 6.82 20.10
CA GLN A 149 2.63 7.46 18.81
C GLN A 149 2.17 6.44 17.76
N VAL A 150 1.38 6.94 16.81
CA VAL A 150 1.02 6.22 15.61
C VAL A 150 1.26 7.11 14.41
N PHE A 151 1.94 6.55 13.40
CA PHE A 151 2.12 7.19 12.11
C PHE A 151 1.28 6.47 11.05
N LEU A 152 0.39 7.22 10.40
CA LEU A 152 -0.53 6.73 9.37
C LEU A 152 -0.06 7.21 8.00
N LEU A 153 0.49 6.28 7.22
CA LEU A 153 0.84 6.51 5.82
C LEU A 153 -0.39 6.26 4.95
N GLU A 154 -0.83 7.30 4.25
CA GLU A 154 -1.97 7.24 3.34
C GLU A 154 -1.52 6.92 1.91
N ASN A 155 -2.18 5.94 1.30
CA ASN A 155 -2.07 5.62 -0.11
C ASN A 155 -3.47 5.79 -0.74
N PRO A 156 -3.75 6.95 -1.37
CA PRO A 156 -5.05 7.20 -2.00
C PRO A 156 -5.32 6.22 -3.13
N LEU A 157 -6.46 5.54 -3.06
CA LEU A 157 -6.95 4.67 -4.11
C LEU A 157 -8.08 5.38 -4.88
N ASP A 158 -8.91 4.63 -5.60
CA ASP A 158 -10.05 5.16 -6.33
C ASP A 158 -11.27 5.46 -5.43
N GLN A 159 -12.21 6.27 -5.95
CA GLN A 159 -13.55 6.48 -5.36
C GLN A 159 -13.59 6.95 -3.89
N GLY A 160 -12.57 7.69 -3.44
CA GLY A 160 -12.47 8.15 -2.05
C GLY A 160 -12.27 6.99 -1.08
N ARG A 161 -11.42 6.04 -1.47
CA ARG A 161 -10.90 4.96 -0.63
C ARG A 161 -9.41 5.19 -0.40
N LEU A 162 -8.96 4.99 0.82
CA LEU A 162 -7.56 5.07 1.23
C LEU A 162 -7.11 3.68 1.67
N GLN A 163 -5.89 3.30 1.31
CA GLN A 163 -5.16 2.24 2.00
C GLN A 163 -4.23 2.91 3.01
N ILE A 164 -4.32 2.49 4.26
CA ILE A 164 -3.51 3.02 5.35
C ILE A 164 -2.50 1.97 5.76
N THR A 165 -1.24 2.38 5.89
CA THR A 165 -0.20 1.63 6.57
C THR A 165 0.09 2.34 7.89
N ALA A 166 -0.26 1.71 8.99
CA ALA A 166 -0.03 2.23 10.33
C ALA A 166 1.28 1.67 10.88
N LEU A 167 2.10 2.56 11.42
CA LEU A 167 3.30 2.25 12.19
C LEU A 167 3.06 2.68 13.65
N ALA A 168 3.60 1.93 14.59
CA ALA A 168 3.63 2.26 16.02
C ALA A 168 5.07 2.53 16.46
N ASP A 169 5.27 3.13 17.63
CA ASP A 169 6.62 3.28 18.20
C ASP A 169 7.34 1.92 18.27
N ALA A 170 8.65 1.93 18.03
CA ALA A 170 9.48 0.73 18.02
C ALA A 170 9.49 -0.03 19.36
N ASP A 171 9.22 0.65 20.48
CA ASP A 171 9.22 0.08 21.83
C ASP A 171 7.81 -0.36 22.31
N ALA A 172 6.77 -0.22 21.46
CA ALA A 172 5.42 -0.63 21.83
C ALA A 172 5.37 -2.14 22.12
N THR A 173 4.83 -2.50 23.30
CA THR A 173 4.64 -3.89 23.71
C THR A 173 3.51 -4.55 22.89
N PRO A 174 3.37 -5.89 22.90
CA PRO A 174 2.23 -6.55 22.25
C PRO A 174 0.86 -6.01 22.69
N GLU A 175 0.69 -5.69 23.97
CA GLU A 175 -0.53 -5.09 24.52
C GLU A 175 -0.74 -3.66 23.98
N GLY A 176 0.34 -2.88 23.91
CA GLY A 176 0.34 -1.54 23.31
C GLY A 176 -0.04 -1.58 21.84
N CYS A 177 0.59 -2.45 21.05
CA CYS A 177 0.24 -2.69 19.65
C CYS A 177 -1.23 -3.13 19.51
N ALA A 178 -1.73 -4.00 20.37
CA ALA A 178 -3.13 -4.40 20.35
C ALA A 178 -4.07 -3.21 20.65
N ALA A 179 -3.72 -2.33 21.60
CA ALA A 179 -4.48 -1.12 21.90
C ALA A 179 -4.49 -0.13 20.73
N LEU A 180 -3.32 0.18 20.16
CA LEU A 180 -3.19 1.06 18.99
C LEU A 180 -3.93 0.50 17.77
N SER A 181 -3.89 -0.82 17.56
CA SER A 181 -4.61 -1.50 16.49
C SER A 181 -6.14 -1.40 16.66
N ARG A 182 -6.64 -1.51 17.89
CA ARG A 182 -8.08 -1.27 18.20
C ARG A 182 -8.47 0.18 17.97
N TRP A 183 -7.61 1.13 18.33
CA TRP A 183 -7.84 2.53 18.05
C TRP A 183 -7.89 2.83 16.55
N CYS A 184 -6.98 2.26 15.75
CA CYS A 184 -7.02 2.38 14.28
C CYS A 184 -8.36 1.87 13.70
N GLU A 185 -8.91 0.79 14.27
CA GLU A 185 -10.21 0.27 13.87
C GLU A 185 -11.37 1.20 14.26
N ALA A 186 -11.30 1.86 15.42
CA ALA A 186 -12.28 2.86 15.83
C ALA A 186 -12.22 4.12 14.95
N VAL A 187 -11.01 4.61 14.64
CA VAL A 187 -10.77 5.68 13.67
C VAL A 187 -11.36 5.34 12.30
N ARG A 188 -11.11 4.13 11.79
CA ARG A 188 -11.67 3.66 10.52
C ARG A 188 -13.19 3.75 10.50
N ARG A 189 -13.87 3.31 11.57
CA ARG A 189 -15.34 3.36 11.68
C ARG A 189 -15.85 4.79 11.70
N SER A 190 -15.29 5.63 12.57
CA SER A 190 -15.64 7.05 12.70
C SER A 190 -15.49 7.79 11.37
N ALA A 191 -14.36 7.63 10.68
CA ALA A 191 -14.10 8.27 9.39
C ALA A 191 -15.09 7.86 8.28
N GLN A 192 -15.66 6.65 8.37
CA GLN A 192 -16.62 6.13 7.37
C GLN A 192 -18.07 6.52 7.67
N GLU A 193 -18.44 6.69 8.94
CA GLU A 193 -19.79 7.12 9.34
C GLU A 193 -20.07 8.55 8.85
N GLU A 194 -19.08 9.44 8.87
CA GLU A 194 -19.21 10.81 8.34
C GLU A 194 -19.56 10.84 6.84
N LYS A 195 -19.10 9.87 6.05
CA LYS A 195 -19.38 9.81 4.60
C LYS A 195 -20.82 9.38 4.29
N VAL A 196 -21.50 8.70 5.23
CA VAL A 196 -22.92 8.30 5.06
C VAL A 196 -23.86 9.44 5.42
N ALA A 197 -23.41 10.40 6.23
CA ALA A 197 -24.20 11.53 6.69
C ALA A 197 -24.13 12.77 5.78
N ALA A 198 -23.21 12.79 4.81
CA ALA A 198 -23.01 13.86 3.82
C ALA A 198 -23.59 13.46 2.45
#